data_AF-A0A7L4NTB6-F1
#
_entry.id   AF-A0A7L4NTB6-F1
#
_cell.length_a   1.000
_cell.length_b   1.000
_cell.length_c   1.000
_cell.angle_alpha   90.00
_cell.angle_beta   90.00
_cell.angle_gamma   90.00
#
_symmetry.space_group_name_H-M   'P 1'
#
loop_
_entity.id
_entity.type
_entity.pdbx_description
1 polymer ?
#
loop_
_entity_poly.entity_id
_entity_poly.type
_entity_poly.pdbx_seq_one_letter_code
_entity_poly.pdbx_strand_id
1 'polypeptide(L)'
;MKSNGLELLGMVPLISELYIPEVALFGLFRFIRFTRLLRLLRVIGLFKKSQRIFTEFFKKTHMDYAIAIFILILVASAFSLFFIEINTNSGINSLDDAFWYVIVTITTVGYGDISPQTEIGRIIGIVTIFTGVGFMSLLTASLATFFVNRFKQKEDMSIEEKIDNLEEQMNKKFDDMQSEIISLKEEGTVKNLGVFEICILINKFF
;
A
#
# COMPACT_ATOMS: atom_id res chain seq x y z
N MET A 1 2.84 -21.69 17.50
CA MET A 1 1.60 -22.47 17.74
C MET A 1 0.73 -21.81 18.82
N LYS A 2 0.23 -20.58 18.59
CA LYS A 2 -0.65 -19.84 19.52
C LYS A 2 -1.47 -18.78 18.75
N SER A 3 -2.60 -19.18 18.16
CA SER A 3 -3.70 -18.27 17.79
C SER A 3 -5.00 -18.98 17.36
N ASN A 4 -5.01 -20.31 17.24
CA ASN A 4 -6.13 -21.08 16.67
C ASN A 4 -7.42 -21.05 17.51
N GLY A 5 -7.39 -20.59 18.76
CA GLY A 5 -8.58 -20.52 19.62
C GLY A 5 -9.55 -19.40 19.23
N LEU A 6 -9.06 -18.30 18.66
CA LEU A 6 -9.90 -17.17 18.27
C LEU A 6 -10.70 -17.46 17.00
N GLU A 7 -10.15 -18.29 16.11
CA GLU A 7 -10.81 -18.71 14.87
C GLU A 7 -11.99 -19.65 15.14
N LEU A 8 -11.87 -20.50 16.16
CA LEU A 8 -12.93 -21.40 16.61
C LEU A 8 -14.13 -20.63 17.16
N LEU A 9 -13.89 -19.59 17.97
CA LEU A 9 -14.93 -18.73 18.55
C LEU A 9 -15.76 -18.01 17.48
N GLY A 10 -15.14 -17.67 16.35
CA GLY A 10 -15.80 -17.01 15.22
C GLY A 10 -16.69 -17.93 14.36
N MET A 11 -16.54 -19.26 14.46
CA MET A 11 -17.38 -20.23 13.74
C MET A 11 -18.62 -20.68 14.52
N VAL A 12 -18.62 -20.54 15.86
CA VAL A 12 -19.74 -20.91 16.76
C VAL A 12 -21.10 -20.34 16.31
N PRO A 13 -21.23 -19.08 15.86
CA PRO A 13 -22.53 -18.52 15.48
C PRO A 13 -23.14 -19.16 14.22
N LEU A 14 -22.29 -19.67 13.32
CA LEU A 14 -22.71 -20.23 12.03
C LEU A 14 -23.34 -21.62 12.18
N ILE A 15 -22.92 -22.37 13.22
CA ILE A 15 -23.45 -23.69 13.56
C ILE A 15 -24.78 -23.55 14.32
N SER A 16 -24.95 -22.51 15.15
CA SER A 16 -26.19 -22.26 15.88
C SER A 16 -27.37 -21.82 15.00
N GLU A 17 -27.11 -21.16 13.87
CA GLU A 17 -28.16 -20.76 12.91
C GLU A 17 -28.66 -21.93 12.05
N LEU A 18 -27.87 -23.00 11.90
CA LEU A 18 -28.23 -24.14 11.06
C LEU A 18 -29.15 -25.15 11.78
N TYR A 19 -29.21 -25.14 13.12
CA TYR A 19 -29.84 -26.21 13.91
C TYR A 19 -31.18 -25.87 14.57
N ILE A 20 -31.69 -24.64 14.47
CA ILE A 20 -32.93 -24.25 15.18
C ILE A 20 -34.01 -23.77 14.21
N PRO A 21 -34.87 -24.66 13.67
CA PRO A 21 -36.07 -24.21 12.97
C PRO A 21 -37.31 -23.98 13.84
N GLU A 22 -37.44 -24.54 15.06
CA GLU A 22 -38.82 -24.69 15.62
C GLU A 22 -39.09 -24.35 17.10
N VAL A 23 -38.14 -23.79 17.85
CA VAL A 23 -38.43 -23.31 19.24
C VAL A 23 -38.17 -21.81 19.37
N ALA A 24 -38.97 -21.05 18.65
CA ALA A 24 -39.08 -19.60 18.75
C ALA A 24 -40.06 -19.19 19.86
N LEU A 25 -39.72 -19.47 21.12
CA LEU A 25 -40.47 -18.93 22.26
C LEU A 25 -39.53 -18.36 23.32
N PHE A 26 -39.91 -17.18 23.83
CA PHE A 26 -39.31 -16.39 24.91
C PHE A 26 -38.06 -15.55 24.58
N GLY A 27 -38.31 -14.27 24.24
CA GLY A 27 -37.79 -13.08 24.95
C GLY A 27 -36.29 -12.78 25.02
N LEU A 28 -35.41 -13.76 24.82
CA LEU A 28 -33.95 -13.66 24.92
C LEU A 28 -33.29 -13.30 23.57
N PHE A 29 -34.05 -13.27 22.47
CA PHE A 29 -33.56 -13.09 21.10
C PHE A 29 -33.07 -11.67 20.75
N ARG A 30 -33.10 -10.69 21.65
CA ARG A 30 -32.37 -9.43 21.41
C ARG A 30 -30.86 -9.70 21.25
N PHE A 31 -30.35 -10.75 21.89
CA PHE A 31 -28.97 -11.23 21.76
C PHE A 31 -28.65 -11.89 20.41
N ILE A 32 -29.62 -12.42 19.68
CA ILE A 32 -29.39 -12.96 18.32
C ILE A 32 -29.15 -11.84 17.29
N ARG A 33 -29.56 -10.59 17.56
CA ARG A 33 -29.05 -9.45 16.78
C ARG A 33 -27.57 -9.18 17.04
N PHE A 34 -27.04 -9.51 18.23
CA PHE A 34 -25.62 -9.32 18.54
C PHE A 34 -24.71 -10.32 17.79
N THR A 35 -25.23 -11.46 17.30
CA THR A 35 -24.43 -12.34 16.42
C THR A 35 -24.09 -11.66 15.09
N ARG A 36 -24.93 -10.73 14.59
CA ARG A 36 -24.55 -9.83 13.48
C ARG A 36 -23.41 -8.89 13.85
N LEU A 37 -23.31 -8.45 15.12
CA LEU A 37 -22.17 -7.67 15.61
C LEU A 37 -20.88 -8.51 15.66
N LEU A 38 -20.96 -9.82 15.95
CA LEU A 38 -19.81 -10.73 15.85
C LEU A 38 -19.29 -10.84 14.40
N ARG A 39 -20.13 -10.59 13.39
CA ARG A 39 -19.71 -10.49 11.98
C ARG A 39 -18.75 -9.31 11.76
N LEU A 40 -18.91 -8.21 12.50
CA LEU A 40 -17.97 -7.06 12.51
C LEU A 40 -16.65 -7.40 13.20
N LEU A 41 -16.65 -8.28 14.22
CA LEU A 41 -15.41 -8.80 14.80
C LEU A 41 -14.60 -9.62 13.78
N ARG A 42 -15.23 -10.25 12.80
CA ARG A 42 -14.54 -10.92 11.69
C ARG A 42 -13.80 -9.92 10.80
N VAL A 43 -14.37 -8.74 10.56
CA VAL A 43 -13.71 -7.62 9.87
C VAL A 43 -12.50 -7.16 10.70
N ILE A 44 -12.61 -7.08 12.02
CA ILE A 44 -11.48 -6.81 12.93
C ILE A 44 -10.39 -7.91 12.86
N GLY A 45 -10.79 -9.17 12.62
CA GLY A 45 -9.88 -10.29 12.34
C GLY A 45 -9.11 -10.12 11.02
N LEU A 46 -9.76 -9.63 9.96
CA LEU A 46 -9.09 -9.23 8.71
C LEU A 46 -8.14 -8.06 8.95
N PHE A 47 -8.51 -7.13 9.82
CA PHE A 47 -7.62 -6.05 10.28
C PHE A 47 -6.38 -6.60 11.00
N LYS A 48 -6.41 -7.74 11.72
CA LYS A 48 -5.18 -8.34 12.30
C LYS A 48 -4.21 -8.89 11.26
N LYS A 49 -4.69 -9.33 10.09
CA LYS A 49 -3.82 -9.67 8.94
C LYS A 49 -3.33 -8.39 8.23
N SER A 50 -4.20 -7.38 8.14
CA SER A 50 -3.87 -6.02 7.68
C SER A 50 -2.85 -5.30 8.59
N GLN A 51 -2.86 -5.59 9.89
CA GLN A 51 -1.95 -5.03 10.90
C GLN A 51 -0.50 -5.46 10.66
N ARG A 52 -0.26 -6.66 10.12
CA ARG A 52 1.09 -7.09 9.70
C ARG A 52 1.58 -6.27 8.51
N ILE A 53 0.70 -5.99 7.55
CA ILE A 53 1.01 -5.16 6.39
C ILE A 53 1.26 -3.70 6.82
N PHE A 54 0.46 -3.17 7.76
CA PHE A 54 0.65 -1.84 8.36
C PHE A 54 1.94 -1.75 9.19
N THR A 55 2.25 -2.71 10.05
CA THR A 55 3.49 -2.67 10.85
C THR A 55 4.75 -2.83 10.00
N GLU A 56 4.71 -3.64 8.95
CA GLU A 56 5.80 -3.73 7.96
C GLU A 56 5.94 -2.43 7.15
N PHE A 57 4.82 -1.80 6.74
CA PHE A 57 4.81 -0.52 6.03
C PHE A 57 5.37 0.64 6.90
N PHE A 58 5.01 0.67 8.18
CA PHE A 58 5.47 1.69 9.13
C PHE A 58 6.96 1.57 9.46
N LYS A 59 7.45 0.35 9.67
CA LYS A 59 8.88 0.12 9.96
C LYS A 59 9.80 0.41 8.77
N LYS A 60 9.31 0.22 7.54
CA LYS A 60 10.14 0.37 6.32
C LYS A 60 10.15 1.80 5.75
N THR A 61 9.20 2.64 6.16
CA THR A 61 8.98 3.98 5.59
C THR A 61 9.32 5.12 6.56
N HIS A 62 9.78 4.83 7.79
CA HIS A 62 10.01 5.82 8.87
C HIS A 62 8.80 6.75 9.16
N MET A 63 7.60 6.33 8.74
CA MET A 63 6.37 7.11 8.85
C MET A 63 5.75 7.00 10.25
N ASP A 64 6.24 6.06 11.06
CA ASP A 64 5.89 5.87 12.47
C ASP A 64 6.17 7.13 13.30
N TYR A 65 7.33 7.76 13.09
CA TYR A 65 7.66 9.02 13.76
C TYR A 65 6.74 10.17 13.35
N ALA A 66 6.47 10.32 12.05
CA ALA A 66 5.57 11.36 11.56
C ALA A 66 4.16 11.24 12.14
N ILE A 67 3.66 10.00 12.26
CA ILE A 67 2.34 9.71 12.82
C ILE A 67 2.31 9.91 14.34
N ALA A 68 3.37 9.50 15.05
CA ALA A 68 3.48 9.74 16.48
C ALA A 68 3.54 11.23 16.81
N ILE A 69 4.35 12.00 16.06
CA ILE A 69 4.45 13.46 16.20
C ILE A 69 3.11 14.12 15.88
N PHE A 70 2.42 13.67 14.82
CA PHE A 70 1.10 14.17 14.47
C PHE A 70 0.09 13.97 15.60
N ILE A 71 -0.03 12.75 16.13
CA ILE A 71 -0.92 12.44 17.27
C ILE A 71 -0.55 13.28 18.49
N LEU A 72 0.74 13.47 18.76
CA LEU A 72 1.20 14.32 19.86
C LEU A 72 0.74 15.77 19.66
N ILE A 73 0.88 16.34 18.46
CA ILE A 73 0.43 17.70 18.15
C ILE A 73 -1.10 17.80 18.25
N LEU A 74 -1.86 16.79 17.82
CA LEU A 74 -3.33 16.75 17.98
C LEU A 74 -3.74 16.88 19.44
N VAL A 75 -3.18 16.01 20.28
CA VAL A 75 -3.49 15.96 21.71
C VAL A 75 -3.04 17.27 22.36
N ALA A 76 -1.82 17.73 22.09
CA ALA A 76 -1.31 18.99 22.62
C ALA A 76 -2.17 20.19 22.22
N SER A 77 -2.65 20.24 20.97
CA SER A 77 -3.55 21.30 20.48
C SER A 77 -4.88 21.28 21.21
N ALA A 78 -5.51 20.10 21.36
CA ALA A 78 -6.79 19.96 22.05
C ALA A 78 -6.68 20.36 23.53
N PHE A 79 -5.64 19.90 24.23
CA PHE A 79 -5.39 20.28 25.63
C PHE A 79 -5.11 21.78 25.78
N SER A 80 -4.32 22.37 24.87
CA SER A 80 -4.00 23.80 24.92
C SER A 80 -5.24 24.65 24.68
N LEU A 81 -6.05 24.29 23.68
CA LEU A 81 -7.32 24.97 23.39
C LEU A 81 -8.28 24.87 24.56
N PHE A 82 -8.43 23.69 25.16
CA PHE A 82 -9.26 23.52 26.35
C PHE A 82 -8.81 24.47 27.48
N PHE A 83 -7.52 24.48 27.81
CA PHE A 83 -7.02 25.31 28.92
C PHE A 83 -7.20 26.81 28.69
N ILE A 84 -7.06 27.27 27.44
CA ILE A 84 -7.18 28.68 27.08
C ILE A 84 -8.64 29.12 26.97
N GLU A 85 -9.51 28.26 26.43
CA GLU A 85 -10.87 28.64 26.02
C GLU A 85 -11.94 28.32 27.07
N ILE A 86 -11.67 27.45 28.05
CA ILE A 86 -12.67 26.95 29.03
C ILE A 86 -13.43 28.05 29.78
N ASN A 87 -12.79 29.20 30.05
CA ASN A 87 -13.41 30.30 30.80
C ASN A 87 -13.93 31.43 29.91
N THR A 88 -13.67 31.38 28.61
CA THR A 88 -13.96 32.49 27.67
C THR A 88 -14.92 32.10 26.57
N ASN A 89 -15.06 30.80 26.28
CA ASN A 89 -15.77 30.30 25.12
C ASN A 89 -16.83 29.29 25.54
N SER A 90 -18.10 29.66 25.38
CA SER A 90 -19.23 28.77 25.66
C SER A 90 -19.29 27.53 24.77
N GLY A 91 -18.53 27.50 23.67
CA GLY A 91 -18.42 26.35 22.78
C GLY A 91 -17.41 25.30 23.25
N ILE A 92 -16.49 25.60 24.17
CA ILE A 92 -15.48 24.66 24.68
C ILE A 92 -15.61 24.57 26.19
N ASN A 93 -16.45 23.66 26.69
CA ASN A 93 -16.69 23.48 28.13
C ASN A 93 -16.00 22.22 28.68
N SER A 94 -15.72 21.27 27.81
CA SER A 94 -15.07 20.01 28.13
C SER A 94 -13.88 19.76 27.20
N LEU A 95 -13.01 18.84 27.63
CA LEU A 95 -11.90 18.40 26.80
C LEU A 95 -12.40 17.70 25.53
N ASP A 96 -13.55 17.02 25.60
CA ASP A 96 -14.17 16.38 24.45
C ASP A 96 -14.57 17.38 23.36
N ASP A 97 -15.06 18.57 23.74
CA ASP A 97 -15.38 19.66 22.81
C ASP A 97 -14.14 20.17 22.07
N ALA A 98 -13.01 20.28 22.79
CA ALA A 98 -11.74 20.68 22.18
C ALA A 98 -11.21 19.62 21.21
N PHE A 99 -11.32 18.34 21.56
CA PHE A 99 -10.99 17.24 20.64
C PHE A 99 -11.91 17.22 19.42
N TRP A 100 -13.20 17.46 19.60
CA TRP A 100 -14.17 17.57 18.52
C TRP A 100 -13.75 18.66 17.52
N TYR A 101 -13.46 19.88 18.01
CA TYR A 101 -12.98 20.97 17.18
C TYR A 101 -11.72 20.59 16.39
N VAL A 102 -10.71 20.01 17.05
CA VAL A 102 -9.44 19.63 16.41
C VAL A 102 -9.67 18.58 15.32
N ILE A 103 -10.49 17.56 15.57
CA ILE A 103 -10.79 16.49 14.61
C ILE A 103 -11.52 17.05 13.39
N VAL A 104 -12.58 17.84 13.61
CA VAL A 104 -13.39 18.45 12.54
C VAL A 104 -12.55 19.41 11.68
N THR A 105 -11.63 20.13 12.31
CA THR A 105 -10.73 21.08 11.63
C THR A 105 -9.71 20.36 10.76
N ILE A 106 -9.06 19.33 11.29
CA ILE A 106 -7.99 18.60 10.58
C ILE A 106 -8.51 17.70 9.48
N THR A 107 -9.70 17.14 9.67
CA THR A 107 -10.42 16.45 8.60
C THR A 107 -10.98 17.41 7.54
N THR A 108 -10.77 18.71 7.71
CA THR A 108 -11.24 19.79 6.82
C THR A 108 -12.76 19.85 6.66
N VAL A 109 -13.50 19.23 7.58
CA VAL A 109 -14.97 19.26 7.59
C VAL A 109 -15.47 20.64 8.01
N GLY A 110 -14.89 21.19 9.09
CA GLY A 110 -15.12 22.57 9.51
C GLY A 110 -16.60 22.93 9.71
N TYR A 111 -17.35 22.20 10.53
CA TYR A 111 -18.77 22.48 10.79
C TYR A 111 -19.03 23.92 11.28
N GLY A 112 -18.06 24.53 11.97
CA GLY A 112 -18.16 25.91 12.45
C GLY A 112 -19.05 26.06 13.70
N ASP A 113 -19.48 24.95 14.29
CA ASP A 113 -20.22 24.87 15.54
C ASP A 113 -19.37 25.29 16.75
N ILE A 114 -18.10 24.91 16.75
CA ILE A 114 -17.11 25.28 17.77
C ILE A 114 -15.93 25.98 17.09
N SER A 115 -15.49 27.10 17.65
CA SER A 115 -14.29 27.80 17.18
C SER A 115 -13.60 28.58 18.32
N PRO A 116 -12.26 28.67 18.33
CA PRO A 116 -11.52 29.44 19.33
C PRO A 116 -11.86 30.93 19.24
N GLN A 117 -12.22 31.54 20.38
CA GLN A 117 -12.58 32.96 20.44
C GLN A 117 -11.39 33.83 20.84
N THR A 118 -10.45 33.28 21.61
CA THR A 118 -9.27 34.02 22.07
C THR A 118 -8.23 34.17 20.97
N GLU A 119 -7.42 35.23 21.02
CA GLU A 119 -6.32 35.44 20.07
C GLU A 119 -5.32 34.27 20.10
N ILE A 120 -4.96 33.81 21.30
CA ILE A 120 -4.03 32.69 21.49
C ILE A 120 -4.63 31.38 20.97
N GLY A 121 -5.92 31.14 21.24
CA GLY A 121 -6.64 29.97 20.73
C GLY A 121 -6.71 29.95 19.20
N ARG A 122 -6.87 31.11 18.56
CA ARG A 122 -6.82 31.23 17.09
C ARG A 122 -5.43 30.91 16.52
N ILE A 123 -4.36 31.35 17.17
CA ILE A 123 -2.99 31.00 16.77
C ILE A 123 -2.78 29.48 16.84
N ILE A 124 -3.26 28.84 17.92
CA ILE A 124 -3.21 27.37 18.04
C ILE A 124 -4.01 26.72 16.92
N GLY A 125 -5.24 27.19 16.66
CA GLY A 125 -6.07 26.70 15.56
C GLY A 125 -5.39 26.80 14.19
N ILE A 126 -4.67 27.91 13.91
CA ILE A 126 -3.88 28.06 12.69
C ILE A 126 -2.80 26.98 12.59
N VAL A 127 -2.04 26.74 13.67
CA VAL A 127 -1.02 25.69 13.72
C VAL A 127 -1.64 24.31 13.52
N THR A 128 -2.80 24.05 14.13
CA THR A 128 -3.56 22.80 13.97
C THR A 128 -3.97 22.58 12.51
N ILE A 129 -4.45 23.62 11.81
CA ILE A 129 -4.81 23.56 10.40
C ILE A 129 -3.60 23.20 9.52
N PHE A 130 -2.49 23.93 9.66
CA PHE A 130 -1.27 23.67 8.87
C PHE A 130 -0.74 22.25 9.11
N THR A 131 -0.77 21.80 10.36
CA THR A 131 -0.35 20.44 10.72
C THR A 131 -1.26 19.39 10.08
N GLY A 132 -2.58 19.60 10.11
CA GLY A 132 -3.56 18.70 9.48
C GLY A 132 -3.35 18.56 7.97
N VAL A 133 -3.28 19.69 7.27
CA VAL A 133 -3.08 19.70 5.81
C VAL A 133 -1.72 19.11 5.43
N GLY A 134 -0.66 19.46 6.16
CA GLY A 134 0.68 18.92 5.94
C GLY A 134 0.72 17.40 6.12
N PHE A 135 0.08 16.88 7.17
CA PHE A 135 -0.01 15.46 7.41
C PHE A 135 -0.81 14.71 6.33
N MET A 136 -1.97 15.24 5.91
CA MET A 136 -2.75 14.65 4.82
C MET A 136 -1.99 14.61 3.49
N SER A 137 -1.17 15.63 3.23
CA SER A 137 -0.28 15.68 2.07
C SER A 137 0.81 14.60 2.14
N LEU A 138 1.46 14.44 3.30
CA LEU A 138 2.45 13.39 3.53
C LEU A 138 1.85 11.99 3.38
N LEU A 139 0.66 11.75 3.93
CA LEU A 139 -0.04 10.48 3.76
C LEU A 139 -0.32 10.17 2.30
N THR A 140 -0.82 11.16 1.55
CA THR A 140 -1.14 11.01 0.13
C THR A 140 0.11 10.74 -0.70
N ALA A 141 1.19 11.49 -0.46
CA ALA A 141 2.47 11.31 -1.15
C ALA A 141 3.11 9.94 -0.86
N SER A 142 3.05 9.49 0.39
CA SER A 142 3.53 8.17 0.80
C SER A 142 2.73 7.05 0.11
N LEU A 143 1.41 7.18 0.07
CA LEU A 143 0.54 6.23 -0.61
C LEU A 143 0.84 6.17 -2.12
N ALA A 144 0.98 7.34 -2.76
CA ALA A 144 1.35 7.41 -4.17
C ALA A 144 2.70 6.74 -4.44
N THR A 145 3.70 7.01 -3.61
CA THR A 145 5.04 6.41 -3.71
C THR A 145 4.98 4.89 -3.55
N PHE A 146 4.18 4.37 -2.63
CA PHE A 146 3.98 2.93 -2.46
C PHE A 146 3.43 2.26 -3.72
N PHE A 147 2.41 2.85 -4.33
CA PHE A 147 1.85 2.32 -5.56
C PHE A 147 2.82 2.42 -6.73
N VAL A 148 3.45 3.57 -6.93
CA VAL A 148 4.43 3.79 -8.01
C VAL A 148 5.59 2.81 -7.91
N ASN A 149 6.17 2.61 -6.72
CA ASN A 149 7.27 1.68 -6.53
C ASN A 149 6.85 0.23 -6.83
N ARG A 150 5.60 -0.14 -6.52
CA ARG A 150 5.06 -1.48 -6.80
C ARG A 150 4.83 -1.71 -8.30
N PHE A 151 4.42 -0.68 -9.04
CA PHE A 151 4.30 -0.75 -10.50
C PHE A 151 5.66 -0.80 -11.18
N LYS A 152 6.60 0.07 -10.78
CA LYS A 152 7.98 0.06 -11.29
C LYS A 152 8.66 -1.29 -11.06
N GLN A 153 8.58 -1.85 -9.85
CA GLN A 153 9.19 -3.14 -9.57
C GLN A 153 8.65 -4.27 -10.45
N LYS A 154 7.36 -4.22 -10.83
CA LYS A 154 6.76 -5.21 -11.72
C LYS A 154 7.19 -4.99 -13.18
N GLU A 155 7.35 -3.74 -13.59
CA GLU A 155 7.83 -3.37 -14.92
C GLU A 155 9.30 -3.76 -15.09
N ASP A 156 10.16 -3.44 -14.11
CA ASP A 156 11.58 -3.77 -14.10
C ASP A 156 11.80 -5.29 -14.22
N MET A 157 11.08 -6.11 -13.44
CA MET A 157 11.14 -7.58 -13.57
C MET A 157 10.74 -8.07 -14.96
N SER A 158 9.75 -7.44 -15.59
CA SER A 158 9.30 -7.82 -16.95
C SER A 158 10.27 -7.39 -18.05
N ILE A 159 11.03 -6.33 -17.82
CA ILE A 159 12.08 -5.86 -18.74
C ILE A 159 13.29 -6.78 -18.62
N GLU A 160 13.69 -7.14 -17.40
CA GLU A 160 14.81 -8.03 -17.13
C GLU A 160 14.55 -9.43 -17.74
N GLU A 161 13.35 -9.98 -17.57
CA GLU A 161 12.93 -11.24 -18.23
C GLU A 161 12.99 -11.15 -19.77
N LYS A 162 12.66 -9.99 -20.36
CA LYS A 162 12.75 -9.79 -21.82
C LYS A 162 14.20 -9.70 -22.28
N ILE A 163 15.08 -9.05 -21.52
CA ILE A 163 16.50 -8.93 -21.85
C ILE A 163 17.15 -10.31 -21.80
N ASP A 164 16.92 -11.09 -20.74
CA ASP A 164 17.46 -12.45 -20.60
C ASP A 164 17.04 -13.36 -21.77
N ASN A 165 15.74 -13.32 -22.13
CA ASN A 165 15.23 -14.08 -23.28
C ASN A 165 15.85 -13.63 -24.62
N LEU A 166 16.10 -12.33 -24.80
CA LEU A 166 16.74 -11.80 -26.02
C LEU A 166 18.21 -12.21 -26.10
N GLU A 167 18.94 -12.20 -24.99
CA GLU A 167 20.32 -12.67 -24.92
C GLU A 167 20.42 -14.17 -25.26
N GLU A 168 19.52 -14.99 -24.73
CA GLU A 168 19.48 -16.43 -25.04
C GLU A 168 19.20 -16.68 -26.53
N GLN A 169 18.25 -15.94 -27.13
CA GLN A 169 17.97 -16.04 -28.56
C GLN A 169 19.15 -15.61 -29.44
N MET A 170 19.87 -14.56 -29.04
CA MET A 170 21.03 -14.07 -29.77
C MET A 170 22.18 -15.07 -29.74
N ASN A 171 22.47 -15.65 -28.56
CA ASN A 171 23.50 -16.67 -28.40
C ASN A 171 23.19 -17.92 -29.23
N LYS A 172 21.93 -18.38 -29.19
CA LYS A 172 21.49 -19.52 -29.99
C LYS A 172 21.66 -19.30 -31.49
N LYS A 173 21.29 -18.13 -31.99
CA LYS A 173 21.52 -17.77 -33.40
C LYS A 173 23.00 -17.72 -33.76
N PHE A 174 23.84 -17.26 -32.83
CA PHE A 174 25.28 -17.21 -33.05
C PHE A 174 25.87 -18.63 -33.17
N ASP A 175 25.45 -19.55 -32.30
CA ASP A 175 25.84 -20.96 -32.36
C ASP A 175 25.35 -21.64 -33.65
N ASP A 176 24.09 -21.38 -34.05
CA ASP A 176 23.53 -21.87 -35.30
C ASP A 176 24.36 -21.38 -36.51
N MET A 177 24.68 -20.07 -36.56
CA MET A 177 25.53 -19.49 -37.60
C MET A 177 26.94 -20.08 -37.61
N GLN A 178 27.54 -20.33 -36.43
CA GLN A 178 28.85 -20.98 -36.37
C GLN A 178 28.79 -22.41 -36.92
N SER A 179 27.73 -23.15 -36.60
CA SER A 179 27.53 -24.51 -37.11
C SER A 179 27.37 -24.53 -38.63
N GLU A 180 26.67 -23.56 -39.21
CA GLU A 180 26.49 -23.41 -40.66
C GLU A 180 27.80 -23.03 -41.36
N ILE A 181 28.62 -22.14 -40.76
CA ILE A 181 29.96 -21.83 -41.28
C ILE A 181 30.86 -23.07 -41.27
N ILE A 182 30.78 -23.90 -40.23
CA ILE A 182 31.57 -25.13 -40.11
C ILE A 182 31.12 -26.16 -41.16
N SER A 183 29.82 -26.34 -41.36
CA SER A 183 29.31 -27.27 -42.38
C SER A 183 29.66 -26.81 -43.80
N LEU A 184 29.58 -25.51 -44.09
CA LEU A 184 30.03 -24.95 -45.39
C LEU A 184 31.54 -25.09 -45.61
N LYS A 185 32.33 -25.08 -44.53
CA LYS A 185 33.78 -25.34 -44.59
C LYS A 185 34.08 -26.83 -44.85
N GLU A 186 33.27 -27.74 -44.32
CA GLU A 186 33.39 -29.18 -44.53
C GLU A 186 32.86 -29.66 -45.89
N GLU A 187 31.79 -29.05 -46.42
CA GLU A 187 31.24 -29.33 -47.77
C GLU A 187 32.14 -28.84 -48.93
N GLY A 188 33.29 -28.25 -48.64
CA GLY A 188 34.37 -28.15 -49.62
C GLY A 188 34.18 -27.10 -50.72
N THR A 189 33.47 -26.00 -50.46
CA THR A 189 33.31 -24.93 -51.48
C THR A 189 34.40 -23.86 -51.45
N VAL A 190 35.34 -23.87 -50.48
CA VAL A 190 36.39 -22.83 -50.38
C VAL A 190 37.82 -23.37 -50.59
N LYS A 191 38.01 -24.67 -50.84
CA LYS A 191 39.34 -25.23 -51.12
C LYS A 191 39.64 -25.51 -52.60
N ASN A 192 38.66 -25.41 -53.50
CA ASN A 192 38.87 -25.78 -54.91
C ASN A 192 38.89 -24.66 -55.93
N LEU A 193 38.53 -23.41 -55.59
CA LEU A 193 39.00 -22.29 -56.41
C LEU A 193 40.42 -21.95 -55.98
N GLY A 194 41.36 -22.77 -56.45
CA GLY A 194 42.76 -22.40 -56.42
C GLY A 194 42.92 -21.01 -57.04
N VAL A 195 43.85 -20.22 -56.51
CA VAL A 195 44.29 -18.93 -57.07
C VAL A 195 44.49 -18.98 -58.60
N PHE A 196 44.75 -20.17 -59.13
CA PHE A 196 44.82 -20.52 -60.54
C PHE A 196 43.50 -20.32 -61.34
N GLU A 197 42.34 -20.71 -60.83
CA GLU A 197 41.05 -20.52 -61.53
C GLU A 197 40.59 -19.06 -61.52
N ILE A 198 40.92 -18.32 -60.46
CA ILE A 198 40.69 -16.86 -60.39
C ILE A 198 41.57 -16.14 -61.42
N CYS A 199 42.83 -16.56 -61.61
CA CYS A 199 43.68 -16.01 -62.67
C CYS A 199 43.15 -16.35 -64.09
N ILE A 200 42.59 -17.54 -64.29
CA ILE A 200 41.98 -17.93 -65.58
C ILE A 200 40.71 -17.13 -65.87
N LEU A 201 39.88 -16.85 -64.87
CA LEU A 201 38.67 -16.04 -65.04
C LEU A 201 38.98 -14.55 -65.31
N ILE A 202 40.00 -13.99 -64.68
CA ILE A 202 40.42 -12.60 -64.89
C ILE A 202 41.04 -12.42 -66.29
N ASN A 203 41.81 -13.39 -66.79
CA ASN A 203 42.42 -13.34 -68.12
C ASN A 203 41.44 -13.62 -69.29
N LYS A 204 40.17 -13.90 -68.99
CA LYS A 204 39.11 -14.06 -70.00
C LYS A 204 38.25 -12.81 -70.16
N PHE A 205 38.43 -11.83 -69.28
CA PHE A 205 37.69 -10.56 -69.24
C PHE A 205 38.55 -9.34 -69.61
N PHE A 206 39.85 -9.52 -69.83
CA PHE A 206 40.78 -8.58 -70.46
C PHE A 206 41.30 -9.19 -71.76
#